data_AF-A0AAE3UAX8-F1
#
_entry.id   AF-A0AAE3UAX8-F1
#
_cell.length_a   1.000
_cell.length_b   1.000
_cell.length_c   1.000
_cell.angle_alpha   90.00
_cell.angle_beta   90.00
_cell.angle_gamma   90.00
#
_symmetry.space_group_name_H-M   'P 1'
#
loop_
_entity.id
_entity.type
_entity.pdbx_description
1 polymer ?
#
loop_
_entity_poly.entity_id
_entity_poly.type
_entity_poly.pdbx_seq_one_letter_code
_entity_poly.pdbx_strand_id
1 'polypeptide(L)'
;MKIIVFATLLISLLTSVESDLFAQRHAHRRVERVRVVRARPVRRYPRAKVVVVRPRRVRTVTVLPAGHVTVVSRGRNYYYYNGFYHTQVNNVYTVIAPPRGVRIRVLPVGYTNIVIGGTPHYYYQGAYYKQVDNEYETIEPVIGTVVPNLPEDNVDEVTIDGENYYEFDDLLYKPVVTASGTQYEVVGNLDD
;
A
#
# COMPACT_ATOMS: atom_id res chain seq x y z
N MET A 1 31.77 -35.16 -56.74
CA MET A 1 30.50 -35.52 -56.05
C MET A 1 30.83 -35.80 -54.59
N LYS A 2 30.16 -35.10 -53.65
CA LYS A 2 30.31 -35.06 -52.16
C LYS A 2 31.58 -34.30 -51.70
N ILE A 3 31.61 -33.04 -51.22
CA ILE A 3 30.85 -32.30 -50.18
C ILE A 3 30.77 -33.07 -48.86
N ILE A 4 31.47 -32.58 -47.83
CA ILE A 4 30.91 -32.05 -46.57
C ILE A 4 32.07 -31.52 -45.70
N VAL A 5 31.97 -30.22 -45.39
CA VAL A 5 32.80 -29.46 -44.46
C VAL A 5 32.29 -29.73 -43.04
N PHE A 6 33.15 -30.12 -42.10
CA PHE A 6 32.85 -30.11 -40.67
C PHE A 6 33.82 -29.15 -39.97
N ALA A 7 33.41 -27.88 -39.94
CA ALA A 7 33.99 -26.89 -39.05
C ALA A 7 33.20 -26.93 -37.74
N THR A 8 33.78 -27.53 -36.70
CA THR A 8 33.28 -27.42 -35.33
C THR A 8 34.43 -26.99 -34.43
N LEU A 9 34.58 -25.68 -34.24
CA LEU A 9 35.21 -25.15 -33.04
C LEU A 9 34.10 -24.53 -32.17
N LEU A 10 33.88 -25.22 -31.06
CA LEU A 10 32.95 -24.93 -29.99
C LEU A 10 33.32 -23.59 -29.33
N ILE A 11 32.49 -22.54 -29.49
CA ILE A 11 32.59 -21.33 -28.66
C ILE A 11 31.55 -21.48 -27.56
N SER A 12 32.02 -21.90 -26.39
CA SER A 12 31.30 -21.81 -25.13
C SER A 12 31.10 -20.34 -24.79
N LEU A 13 29.91 -19.80 -25.06
CA LEU A 13 29.50 -18.50 -24.55
C LEU A 13 28.60 -18.71 -23.32
N LEU A 14 29.24 -18.87 -22.17
CA LEU A 14 28.61 -18.54 -20.89
C LEU A 14 28.46 -17.02 -20.87
N THR A 15 27.27 -16.52 -21.14
CA THR A 15 26.82 -15.26 -20.54
C THR A 15 25.82 -15.64 -19.47
N SER A 16 26.28 -15.57 -18.22
CA SER A 16 25.45 -15.32 -17.06
C SER A 16 24.36 -14.34 -17.45
N VAL A 17 23.11 -14.80 -17.45
CA VAL A 17 21.96 -13.90 -17.43
C VAL A 17 22.04 -13.24 -16.06
N GLU A 18 22.74 -12.10 -16.04
CA GLU A 18 22.94 -11.28 -14.86
C GLU A 18 21.57 -10.88 -14.31
N SER A 19 21.50 -10.91 -12.99
CA SER A 19 20.37 -10.75 -12.09
C SER A 19 19.74 -9.35 -12.10
N ASP A 20 19.57 -8.74 -13.27
CA ASP A 20 19.09 -7.37 -13.44
C ASP A 20 17.59 -7.18 -13.14
N LEU A 21 16.89 -8.24 -12.70
CA LEU A 21 15.51 -8.17 -12.22
C LEU A 21 15.36 -7.77 -10.73
N PHE A 22 16.45 -7.64 -9.98
CA PHE A 22 16.39 -7.38 -8.52
C PHE A 22 16.91 -6.02 -8.04
N ALA A 23 17.36 -5.14 -8.94
CA ALA A 23 17.80 -3.80 -8.59
C ALA A 23 16.89 -2.75 -9.24
N GLN A 24 15.65 -2.64 -8.76
CA GLN A 24 14.83 -1.46 -9.07
C GLN A 24 15.53 -0.24 -8.50
N ARG A 25 16.25 0.50 -9.36
CA ARG A 25 16.87 1.79 -9.02
C ARG A 25 15.80 2.67 -8.38
N HIS A 26 16.00 2.97 -7.10
CA HIS A 26 15.13 3.81 -6.30
C HIS A 26 15.01 5.19 -6.96
N ALA A 27 13.97 5.38 -7.77
CA ALA A 27 13.48 6.71 -8.10
C ALA A 27 12.92 7.32 -6.81
N HIS A 28 13.82 7.91 -6.02
CA HIS A 28 13.51 8.71 -4.84
C HIS A 28 12.70 9.92 -5.30
N ARG A 29 11.37 9.78 -5.39
CA ARG A 29 10.49 10.93 -5.50
C ARG A 29 10.69 11.76 -4.22
N ARG A 30 10.90 13.06 -4.40
CA ARG A 30 11.25 14.05 -3.38
C ARG A 30 10.47 13.83 -2.07
N VAL A 31 11.23 13.69 -0.98
CA VAL A 31 10.76 13.48 0.39
C VAL A 31 9.99 14.72 0.85
N GLU A 32 8.69 14.56 1.12
CA GLU A 32 7.98 15.50 1.97
C GLU A 32 8.08 15.02 3.41
N ARG A 33 8.89 15.72 4.19
CA ARG A 33 8.97 15.51 5.64
C ARG A 33 7.71 16.07 6.27
N VAL A 34 6.65 15.29 6.35
CA VAL A 34 5.58 15.61 7.30
C VAL A 34 5.98 15.05 8.65
N ARG A 35 6.27 15.95 9.59
CA ARG A 35 6.69 15.59 10.95
C ARG A 35 5.45 15.42 11.82
N VAL A 36 5.06 14.19 12.11
CA VAL A 36 4.15 13.93 13.24
C VAL A 36 4.95 14.05 14.52
N VAL A 37 4.81 15.17 15.22
CA VAL A 37 5.65 15.51 16.38
C VAL A 37 5.33 14.62 17.59
N ARG A 38 4.07 14.17 17.76
CA ARG A 38 3.62 13.22 18.80
C ARG A 38 2.34 12.49 18.35
N ALA A 39 2.19 11.21 18.71
CA ALA A 39 0.94 10.47 18.54
C ALA A 39 -0.19 11.15 19.35
N ARG A 40 -1.36 11.34 18.73
CA ARG A 40 -2.56 11.87 19.40
C ARG A 40 -3.42 10.72 19.94
N PRO A 41 -4.24 10.95 20.98
CA PRO A 41 -5.20 9.95 21.43
C PRO A 41 -6.12 9.55 20.27
N VAL A 42 -6.40 8.26 20.15
CA VAL A 42 -7.23 7.72 19.07
C VAL A 42 -8.67 8.14 19.29
N ARG A 43 -9.22 8.93 18.36
CA ARG A 43 -10.64 9.22 18.32
C ARG A 43 -11.35 8.06 17.63
N ARG A 44 -12.37 7.51 18.29
CA ARG A 44 -13.23 6.45 17.75
C ARG A 44 -14.63 7.02 17.52
N TYR A 45 -15.28 6.58 16.46
CA TYR A 45 -16.60 7.03 16.08
C TYR A 45 -17.50 5.84 15.75
N PRO A 46 -18.65 5.72 16.43
CA PRO A 46 -19.58 4.64 16.14
C PRO A 46 -20.06 4.72 14.69
N ARG A 47 -20.05 3.60 13.97
CA ARG A 47 -20.56 3.50 12.59
C ARG A 47 -21.98 4.04 12.45
N ALA A 48 -22.80 3.90 13.50
CA ALA A 48 -24.18 4.40 13.53
C ALA A 48 -24.31 5.92 13.32
N LYS A 49 -23.24 6.69 13.55
CA LYS A 49 -23.21 8.14 13.32
C LYS A 49 -22.76 8.54 11.92
N VAL A 50 -22.32 7.59 11.11
CA VAL A 50 -21.72 7.86 9.80
C VAL A 50 -22.84 8.08 8.79
N VAL A 51 -22.80 9.24 8.13
CA VAL A 51 -23.63 9.53 6.95
C VAL A 51 -22.73 9.54 5.73
N VAL A 52 -22.96 8.61 4.79
CA VAL A 52 -22.20 8.57 3.53
C VAL A 52 -22.70 9.68 2.61
N VAL A 53 -21.80 10.60 2.26
CA VAL A 53 -22.07 11.73 1.35
C VAL A 53 -21.78 11.32 -0.09
N ARG A 54 -20.63 10.67 -0.32
CA ARG A 54 -20.27 10.09 -1.61
C ARG A 54 -19.78 8.67 -1.40
N PRO A 55 -20.47 7.68 -2.00
CA PRO A 55 -20.07 6.29 -1.83
C PRO A 55 -18.79 5.99 -2.61
N ARG A 56 -17.97 5.11 -2.05
CA ARG A 56 -16.75 4.62 -2.65
C ARG A 56 -17.05 3.87 -3.95
N ARG A 57 -16.12 4.01 -4.90
CA ARG A 57 -16.02 3.08 -6.02
C ARG A 57 -15.24 1.86 -5.57
N VAL A 58 -15.87 0.70 -5.55
CA VAL A 58 -15.20 -0.53 -5.10
C VAL A 58 -14.35 -1.11 -6.22
N ARG A 59 -13.05 -1.27 -5.98
CA ARG A 59 -12.15 -1.94 -6.93
C ARG A 59 -12.18 -3.45 -6.74
N THR A 60 -12.67 -4.14 -7.76
CA THR A 60 -12.79 -5.61 -7.78
C THR A 60 -12.14 -6.25 -9.00
N VAL A 61 -11.73 -7.51 -8.85
CA VAL A 61 -11.30 -8.39 -9.95
C VAL A 61 -11.88 -9.79 -9.74
N THR A 62 -12.21 -10.49 -10.81
CA THR A 62 -12.70 -11.89 -10.75
C THR A 62 -11.57 -12.91 -10.76
N VAL A 63 -10.41 -12.52 -11.31
CA VAL A 63 -9.20 -13.35 -11.37
C VAL A 63 -8.03 -12.49 -10.93
N LEU A 64 -7.25 -12.97 -9.97
CA LEU A 64 -6.00 -12.32 -9.60
C LEU A 64 -4.95 -12.57 -10.69
N PRO A 65 -4.14 -11.56 -11.02
CA PRO A 65 -3.01 -11.76 -11.92
C PRO A 65 -2.06 -12.88 -11.45
N ALA A 66 -1.37 -13.49 -12.42
CA ALA A 66 -0.33 -14.46 -12.14
C ALA A 66 0.79 -13.82 -11.29
N GLY A 67 1.34 -14.59 -10.35
CA GLY A 67 2.38 -14.09 -9.44
C GLY A 67 1.85 -13.32 -8.22
N HIS A 68 0.54 -13.32 -7.96
CA HIS A 68 0.03 -12.91 -6.66
C HIS A 68 0.59 -13.82 -5.55
N VAL A 69 0.70 -13.27 -4.34
CA VAL A 69 1.17 -13.99 -3.17
C VAL A 69 0.01 -14.14 -2.19
N THR A 70 -0.23 -15.35 -1.72
CA THR A 70 -1.16 -15.58 -0.61
C THR A 70 -0.47 -15.28 0.71
N VAL A 71 -1.10 -14.45 1.52
CA VAL A 71 -0.65 -14.06 2.84
C VAL A 71 -1.69 -14.52 3.86
N VAL A 72 -1.26 -15.27 4.86
CA VAL A 72 -2.14 -15.71 5.95
C VAL A 72 -2.00 -14.75 7.11
N SER A 73 -3.10 -14.16 7.56
CA SER A 73 -3.13 -13.32 8.76
C SER A 73 -4.36 -13.65 9.59
N ARG A 74 -4.16 -13.90 10.90
CA ARG A 74 -5.22 -14.29 11.85
C ARG A 74 -6.11 -15.43 11.33
N GLY A 75 -5.52 -16.41 10.65
CA GLY A 75 -6.24 -17.57 10.10
C GLY A 75 -7.07 -17.30 8.83
N ARG A 76 -6.95 -16.11 8.24
CA ARG A 76 -7.61 -15.75 6.98
C ARG A 76 -6.58 -15.56 5.87
N ASN A 77 -6.98 -15.95 4.65
CA ASN A 77 -6.17 -15.74 3.46
C ASN A 77 -6.44 -14.34 2.89
N TYR A 78 -5.35 -13.67 2.56
CA TYR A 78 -5.31 -12.41 1.83
C TYR A 78 -4.39 -12.57 0.63
N TYR A 79 -4.54 -11.72 -0.37
CA TYR A 79 -3.80 -11.85 -1.62
C TYR A 79 -3.12 -10.54 -1.98
N TYR A 80 -1.80 -10.59 -2.08
CA TYR A 80 -0.98 -9.44 -2.43
C TYR A 80 -0.59 -9.48 -3.90
N TYR A 81 -0.81 -8.38 -4.62
CA TYR A 81 -0.31 -8.19 -5.98
C TYR A 81 -0.06 -6.72 -6.28
N ASN A 82 1.16 -6.40 -6.74
CA ASN A 82 1.57 -5.07 -7.19
C ASN A 82 1.19 -3.91 -6.24
N GLY A 83 1.41 -4.10 -4.94
CA GLY A 83 1.12 -3.09 -3.91
C GLY A 83 -0.31 -3.08 -3.38
N PHE A 84 -1.22 -3.88 -3.94
CA PHE A 84 -2.60 -4.00 -3.47
C PHE A 84 -2.82 -5.30 -2.72
N TYR A 85 -3.57 -5.22 -1.62
CA TYR A 85 -4.02 -6.37 -0.85
C TYR A 85 -5.48 -6.63 -1.18
N HIS A 86 -5.84 -7.90 -1.28
CA HIS A 86 -7.18 -8.31 -1.63
C HIS A 86 -7.71 -9.32 -0.62
N THR A 87 -9.00 -9.22 -0.34
CA THR A 87 -9.78 -10.32 0.23
C THR A 87 -10.63 -10.96 -0.87
N GLN A 88 -11.07 -12.19 -0.67
CA GLN A 88 -12.01 -12.85 -1.58
C GLN A 88 -13.36 -13.04 -0.90
N VAL A 89 -14.43 -12.54 -1.53
CA VAL A 89 -15.82 -12.73 -1.10
C VAL A 89 -16.64 -13.12 -2.31
N ASN A 90 -17.41 -14.21 -2.21
CA ASN A 90 -18.27 -14.71 -3.30
C ASN A 90 -17.55 -14.83 -4.65
N ASN A 91 -16.33 -15.38 -4.65
CA ASN A 91 -15.44 -15.53 -5.81
C ASN A 91 -14.98 -14.21 -6.48
N VAL A 92 -15.16 -13.06 -5.81
CA VAL A 92 -14.66 -11.77 -6.26
C VAL A 92 -13.58 -11.29 -5.30
N TYR A 93 -12.47 -10.80 -5.86
CA TYR A 93 -11.39 -10.20 -5.09
C TYR A 93 -11.60 -8.70 -5.00
N THR A 94 -11.56 -8.17 -3.79
CA THR A 94 -11.74 -6.73 -3.52
C THR A 94 -10.50 -6.18 -2.85
N VAL A 95 -10.05 -5.01 -3.29
CA VAL A 95 -8.91 -4.32 -2.67
C VAL A 95 -9.29 -3.86 -1.26
N ILE A 96 -8.40 -4.10 -0.29
CA ILE A 96 -8.54 -3.75 1.13
C ILE A 96 -7.26 -3.09 1.64
N ALA A 97 -7.27 -2.52 2.85
CA ALA A 97 -6.03 -2.19 3.53
C ALA A 97 -5.26 -3.47 3.90
N PRO A 98 -3.92 -3.41 3.99
CA PRO A 98 -3.14 -4.58 4.39
C PRO A 98 -3.52 -5.07 5.78
N PRO A 99 -3.60 -6.40 6.00
CA PRO A 99 -3.56 -6.94 7.35
C PRO A 99 -2.28 -6.48 8.04
N ARG A 100 -2.34 -6.16 9.34
CA ARG A 100 -1.17 -5.81 10.14
C ARG A 100 -0.17 -6.97 10.23
N GLY A 101 1.12 -6.67 10.13
CA GLY A 101 2.23 -7.61 10.36
C GLY A 101 2.67 -8.41 9.13
N VAL A 102 2.09 -8.14 7.96
CA VAL A 102 2.51 -8.76 6.69
C VAL A 102 3.85 -8.17 6.26
N ARG A 103 4.77 -9.02 5.80
CA ARG A 103 6.09 -8.59 5.34
C ARG A 103 6.26 -8.73 3.84
N ILE A 104 6.84 -7.72 3.21
CA ILE A 104 7.25 -7.72 1.81
C ILE A 104 8.72 -7.32 1.70
N ARG A 105 9.43 -7.88 0.72
CA ARG A 105 10.86 -7.56 0.50
C ARG A 105 11.08 -6.25 -0.24
N VAL A 106 10.15 -5.87 -1.09
CA VAL A 106 10.26 -4.71 -1.98
C VAL A 106 8.98 -3.89 -1.87
N LEU A 107 9.13 -2.60 -1.55
CA LEU A 107 8.00 -1.67 -1.52
C LEU A 107 7.43 -1.46 -2.94
N PRO A 108 6.12 -1.19 -3.06
CA PRO A 108 5.51 -0.90 -4.35
C PRO A 108 6.13 0.33 -5.03
N VAL A 109 6.22 0.31 -6.36
CA VAL A 109 6.68 1.46 -7.13
C VAL A 109 5.76 2.65 -6.87
N GLY A 110 6.34 3.81 -6.53
CA GLY A 110 5.59 5.02 -6.20
C GLY A 110 5.22 5.17 -4.72
N TYR A 111 5.79 4.34 -3.82
CA TYR A 111 5.68 4.58 -2.38
C TYR A 111 6.18 5.98 -1.99
N THR A 112 5.67 6.49 -0.88
CA THR A 112 6.07 7.76 -0.28
C THR A 112 6.75 7.51 1.05
N ASN A 113 7.86 8.20 1.31
CA ASN A 113 8.46 8.28 2.65
C ASN A 113 7.64 9.23 3.52
N ILE A 114 7.20 8.75 4.68
CA ILE A 114 6.52 9.53 5.72
C ILE A 114 7.30 9.45 7.03
N VAL A 115 7.14 10.42 7.92
CA VAL A 115 7.87 10.44 9.21
C VAL A 115 6.88 10.38 10.36
N ILE A 116 6.90 9.27 11.09
CA ILE A 116 6.06 9.04 12.27
C ILE A 116 6.96 9.03 13.49
N GLY A 117 6.76 9.97 14.42
CA GLY A 117 7.55 10.03 15.66
C GLY A 117 9.06 10.24 15.45
N GLY A 118 9.46 10.82 14.31
CA GLY A 118 10.87 11.01 13.95
C GLY A 118 11.51 9.82 13.21
N THR A 119 10.80 8.71 13.07
CA THR A 119 11.28 7.50 12.38
C THR A 119 10.71 7.41 10.97
N PRO A 120 11.52 7.07 9.96
CA PRO A 120 11.03 6.87 8.60
C PRO A 120 10.08 5.68 8.52
N HIS A 121 8.97 5.90 7.83
CA HIS A 121 7.95 4.94 7.49
C HIS A 121 7.58 5.12 6.02
N TYR A 122 6.82 4.19 5.47
CA TYR A 122 6.50 4.17 4.04
C TYR A 122 5.00 4.03 3.85
N TYR A 123 4.49 4.73 2.84
CA TYR A 123 3.07 4.75 2.52
C TYR A 123 2.86 4.45 1.04
N TYR A 124 1.86 3.63 0.73
CA TYR A 124 1.41 3.41 -0.64
C TYR A 124 -0.08 3.05 -0.67
N GLN A 125 -0.91 3.90 -1.27
CA GLN A 125 -2.31 3.61 -1.58
C GLN A 125 -3.08 2.94 -0.41
N GLY A 126 -3.01 3.56 0.78
CA GLY A 126 -3.68 3.07 2.00
C GLY A 126 -2.88 2.05 2.83
N ALA A 127 -1.77 1.52 2.30
CA ALA A 127 -0.87 0.65 3.04
C ALA A 127 0.26 1.43 3.72
N TYR A 128 0.50 1.14 5.01
CA TYR A 128 1.57 1.72 5.81
C TYR A 128 2.59 0.66 6.18
N TYR A 129 3.87 1.01 6.08
CA TYR A 129 4.97 0.11 6.36
C TYR A 129 6.02 0.74 7.26
N LYS A 130 6.66 -0.10 8.07
CA LYS A 130 7.97 0.18 8.68
C LYS A 130 8.99 -0.81 8.14
N GLN A 131 10.25 -0.42 8.11
CA GLN A 131 11.32 -1.37 7.80
C GLN A 131 11.60 -2.24 9.04
N VAL A 132 11.72 -3.55 8.82
CA VAL A 132 12.14 -4.54 9.82
C VAL A 132 13.16 -5.45 9.15
N ASP A 133 14.40 -5.42 9.65
CA ASP A 133 15.54 -6.10 9.03
C ASP A 133 15.68 -5.69 7.54
N ASN A 134 15.61 -6.67 6.63
CA ASN A 134 15.68 -6.48 5.18
C ASN A 134 14.28 -6.51 4.50
N GLU A 135 13.21 -6.37 5.28
CA GLU A 135 11.83 -6.42 4.80
C GLU A 135 11.03 -5.19 5.29
N TYR A 136 9.81 -5.06 4.79
CA TYR A 136 8.87 -4.01 5.14
C TYR A 136 7.60 -4.64 5.70
N GLU A 137 7.30 -4.33 6.95
CA GLU A 137 6.17 -4.86 7.70
C GLU A 137 5.00 -3.89 7.66
N THR A 138 3.81 -4.37 7.33
CA THR A 138 2.58 -3.58 7.35
C THR A 138 2.20 -3.22 8.78
N ILE A 139 1.86 -1.96 9.00
CA ILE A 139 1.51 -1.43 10.32
C ILE A 139 0.16 -0.73 10.29
N GLU A 140 -0.44 -0.57 11.46
CA GLU A 140 -1.52 0.39 11.64
C GLU A 140 -0.96 1.81 11.59
N PRO A 141 -1.62 2.75 10.91
CA PRO A 141 -1.19 4.14 10.90
C PRO A 141 -1.36 4.77 12.28
N VAL A 142 -0.49 5.73 12.59
CA VAL A 142 -0.57 6.51 13.83
C VAL A 142 -1.46 7.73 13.60
N ILE A 143 -2.38 8.01 14.53
CA ILE A 143 -3.22 9.21 14.45
C ILE A 143 -2.34 10.48 14.44
N GLY A 144 -2.65 11.38 13.51
CA GLY A 144 -1.86 12.54 13.16
C GLY A 144 -0.89 12.30 11.98
N THR A 145 -0.78 11.07 11.48
CA THR A 145 -0.01 10.79 10.26
C THR A 145 -0.63 11.49 9.07
N VAL A 146 0.18 12.23 8.32
CA VAL A 146 -0.24 12.90 7.10
C VAL A 146 0.33 12.17 5.90
N VAL A 147 -0.53 11.87 4.94
CA VAL A 147 -0.18 11.20 3.68
C VAL A 147 -0.52 12.09 2.49
N PRO A 148 0.24 12.00 1.39
CA PRO A 148 0.06 12.90 0.25
C PRO A 148 -1.19 12.62 -0.58
N ASN A 149 -1.72 11.41 -0.50
CA ASN A 149 -2.90 10.99 -1.25
C ASN A 149 -3.65 9.88 -0.50
N LEU A 150 -4.94 9.78 -0.77
CA LEU A 150 -5.75 8.63 -0.40
C LEU A 150 -5.72 7.58 -1.52
N PRO A 151 -6.14 6.34 -1.23
CA PRO A 151 -6.40 5.35 -2.26
C PRO A 151 -7.31 5.89 -3.39
N GLU A 152 -7.05 5.48 -4.64
CA GLU A 152 -7.86 5.90 -5.79
C GLU A 152 -9.29 5.36 -5.74
N ASP A 153 -9.46 4.16 -5.18
CA ASP A 153 -10.71 3.45 -5.03
C ASP A 153 -10.93 3.08 -3.56
N ASN A 154 -12.13 2.62 -3.23
CA ASN A 154 -12.54 2.19 -1.89
C ASN A 154 -12.55 3.28 -0.81
N VAL A 155 -12.59 4.56 -1.19
CA VAL A 155 -12.68 5.68 -0.25
C VAL A 155 -14.09 6.27 -0.27
N ASP A 156 -14.75 6.32 0.89
CA ASP A 156 -16.04 6.99 1.07
C ASP A 156 -15.81 8.45 1.51
N GLU A 157 -16.61 9.38 1.01
CA GLU A 157 -16.75 10.72 1.62
C GLU A 157 -17.91 10.64 2.60
N VAL A 158 -17.66 10.92 3.87
CA VAL A 158 -18.63 10.76 4.95
C VAL A 158 -18.74 12.01 5.81
N THR A 159 -19.89 12.20 6.44
CA THR A 159 -20.10 13.19 7.49
C THR A 159 -20.36 12.49 8.82
N ILE A 160 -19.70 12.94 9.89
CA ILE A 160 -19.91 12.46 11.26
C ILE A 160 -20.10 13.68 12.17
N ASP A 161 -21.24 13.75 12.87
CA ASP A 161 -21.61 14.89 13.72
C ASP A 161 -21.49 16.26 12.98
N GLY A 162 -21.79 16.30 11.68
CA GLY A 162 -21.75 17.52 10.85
C GLY A 162 -20.38 17.88 10.27
N GLU A 163 -19.31 17.12 10.56
CA GLU A 163 -17.99 17.32 9.98
C GLU A 163 -17.70 16.32 8.88
N ASN A 164 -17.01 16.73 7.81
CA ASN A 164 -16.64 15.86 6.69
C ASN A 164 -15.31 15.13 6.92
N TYR A 165 -15.28 13.88 6.47
CA TYR A 165 -14.14 12.98 6.53
C TYR A 165 -14.07 12.15 5.25
N TYR A 166 -12.90 11.55 5.00
CA TYR A 166 -12.76 10.45 4.07
C TYR A 166 -12.53 9.17 4.85
N GLU A 167 -13.21 8.09 4.49
CA GLU A 167 -13.12 6.80 5.16
C GLU A 167 -12.50 5.76 4.21
N PHE A 168 -11.52 5.01 4.72
CA PHE A 168 -10.93 3.87 4.03
C PHE A 168 -10.57 2.76 5.03
N ASP A 169 -11.22 1.61 4.92
CA ASP A 169 -11.01 0.46 5.81
C ASP A 169 -11.06 0.85 7.30
N ASP A 170 -12.13 1.57 7.65
CA ASP A 170 -12.45 2.14 8.95
C ASP A 170 -11.51 3.25 9.43
N LEU A 171 -10.47 3.62 8.69
CA LEU A 171 -9.63 4.78 8.98
C LEU A 171 -10.28 6.06 8.47
N LEU A 172 -10.33 7.07 9.33
CA LEU A 172 -10.83 8.40 9.00
C LEU A 172 -9.69 9.37 8.71
N TYR A 173 -9.84 10.11 7.63
CA TYR A 173 -8.91 11.11 7.15
C TYR A 173 -9.57 12.49 7.04
N LYS A 174 -8.82 13.54 7.36
CA LYS A 174 -9.19 14.93 7.07
C LYS A 174 -8.23 15.56 6.07
N PRO A 175 -8.74 16.35 5.10
CA PRO A 175 -7.87 17.10 4.22
C PRO A 175 -7.17 18.21 5.01
N VAL A 176 -5.86 18.37 4.77
CA VAL A 176 -5.03 19.42 5.35
C VAL A 176 -4.30 20.12 4.21
N VAL A 177 -4.40 21.45 4.16
CA VAL A 177 -3.68 22.25 3.17
C VAL A 177 -2.23 22.40 3.62
N THR A 178 -1.31 22.01 2.76
CA THR A 178 0.13 22.10 3.00
C THR A 178 0.82 22.87 1.87
N ALA A 179 2.12 23.14 2.01
CA ALA A 179 2.91 23.79 0.96
C ALA A 179 2.93 23.00 -0.37
N SER A 180 2.63 21.70 -0.35
CA SER A 180 2.60 20.84 -1.52
C SER A 180 1.19 20.56 -2.07
N GLY A 181 0.18 21.23 -1.50
CA GLY A 181 -1.22 21.04 -1.83
C GLY A 181 -1.99 20.32 -0.72
N THR A 182 -3.15 19.79 -1.07
CA THR A 182 -4.01 19.06 -0.14
C THR A 182 -3.40 17.69 0.16
N GLN A 183 -3.17 17.44 1.45
CA GLN A 183 -2.78 16.15 2.00
C GLN A 183 -3.86 15.66 2.95
N TYR A 184 -3.67 14.48 3.54
CA TYR A 184 -4.69 13.82 4.34
C TYR A 184 -4.12 13.36 5.68
N GLU A 185 -4.63 13.91 6.77
CA GLU A 185 -4.27 13.51 8.14
C GLU A 185 -5.18 12.38 8.62
N VAL A 186 -4.60 11.31 9.16
CA VAL A 186 -5.32 10.25 9.86
C VAL A 186 -5.81 10.81 11.20
N VAL A 187 -7.12 10.85 11.42
CA VAL A 187 -7.72 11.53 12.59
C VAL A 187 -8.44 10.60 13.57
N GLY A 188 -8.75 9.38 13.15
CA GLY A 188 -9.46 8.41 13.99
C GLY A 188 -9.88 7.19 13.20
N ASN A 189 -10.66 6.33 13.85
CA ASN A 189 -11.22 5.14 13.23
C ASN A 189 -12.72 5.03 13.52
N LEU A 190 -13.44 4.30 12.66
CA LEU A 190 -14.77 3.81 12.98
C LEU A 190 -14.70 2.62 13.94
N ASP A 191 -15.71 2.49 14.79
CA ASP A 191 -15.97 1.30 15.59
C ASP A 191 -17.43 0.85 15.48
N ASP A 192 -17.64 -0.44 15.77
CA ASP A 192 -18.96 -1.09 15.75
C ASP A 192 -19.73 -0.84 17.06
#